data_AF-A0A947YP90-F1
#
_entry.id   AF-A0A947YP90-F1
#
_cell.length_a   1.000
_cell.length_b   1.000
_cell.length_c   1.000
_cell.angle_alpha   90.00
_cell.angle_beta   90.00
_cell.angle_gamma   90.00
#
_symmetry.space_group_name_H-M   'P 1'
#
loop_
_entity.id
_entity.type
_entity.pdbx_description
1 polymer ?
#
loop_
_entity_poly.entity_id
_entity_poly.type
_entity_poly.pdbx_seq_one_letter_code
_entity_poly.pdbx_strand_id
1 'polypeptide(L)'
;VYKNPLDIALLFGVTNTGKIMSPTDLGLAAKEDYSALDEIPLIKRSRVINKDYVWNYETIQKELEANLKQEEEGYYSGVEGTVWYLHLIDGRCLQIKCKPETIETIHFSAGASGLNKNVVIATCWNAFENVDTLTVDFVRQLLIEEFAPEIVEANHYLIERCVDFVTGEAEFRNKVLDEYRALGMNILLNKREVMRGLSAKFPKGQMKKVYSIIASFA
;
A
#
# COMPACT_ATOMS: atom_id res chain seq x y z
N VAL A 1 20.09 -7.21 -8.94
CA VAL A 1 21.21 -6.94 -7.98
C VAL A 1 21.95 -5.72 -8.50
N TYR A 2 22.10 -4.66 -7.69
CA TYR A 2 22.78 -3.44 -8.12
C TYR A 2 24.25 -3.73 -8.42
N LYS A 3 24.77 -3.21 -9.55
CA LYS A 3 26.16 -3.44 -9.99
C LYS A 3 27.19 -2.75 -9.08
N ASN A 4 26.77 -1.68 -8.39
CA ASN A 4 27.60 -0.92 -7.45
C ASN A 4 27.05 -1.11 -6.02
N PRO A 5 27.91 -1.04 -4.98
CA PRO A 5 27.48 -0.94 -3.59
C PRO A 5 26.45 0.18 -3.43
N LEU A 6 25.37 -0.10 -2.69
CA LEU A 6 24.39 0.91 -2.36
C LEU A 6 24.88 1.72 -1.16
N ASP A 7 25.03 3.00 -1.41
CA ASP A 7 25.25 4.02 -0.41
C ASP A 7 23.94 4.32 0.34
N ILE A 8 23.98 4.36 1.68
CA ILE A 8 22.80 4.57 2.54
C ILE A 8 22.94 5.91 3.29
N ALA A 9 21.99 6.82 3.08
CA ALA A 9 21.87 8.06 3.83
C ALA A 9 20.60 8.08 4.68
N LEU A 10 20.66 8.65 5.88
CA LEU A 10 19.46 8.89 6.69
C LEU A 10 18.62 10.01 6.08
N LEU A 11 17.40 9.67 5.65
CA LEU A 11 16.51 10.62 5.00
C LEU A 11 15.61 11.37 5.98
N PHE A 12 15.09 10.73 7.03
CA PHE A 12 14.20 11.39 7.99
C PHE A 12 14.09 10.59 9.29
N GLY A 13 13.58 11.24 10.34
CA GLY A 13 13.15 10.58 11.57
C GLY A 13 11.64 10.70 11.75
N VAL A 14 11.10 9.90 12.67
CA VAL A 14 9.67 9.93 13.02
C VAL A 14 9.53 10.03 14.53
N THR A 15 8.74 10.97 15.02
CA THR A 15 8.45 11.10 16.45
C THR A 15 7.52 9.97 16.93
N ASN A 16 7.40 9.80 18.25
CA ASN A 16 6.39 8.92 18.86
C ASN A 16 4.93 9.27 18.49
N THR A 17 4.68 10.50 18.01
CA THR A 17 3.38 10.96 17.50
C THR A 17 3.22 10.76 16.00
N GLY A 18 4.20 10.18 15.32
CA GLY A 18 4.16 9.95 13.87
C GLY A 18 4.55 11.17 13.02
N LYS A 19 5.07 12.25 13.62
CA LYS A 19 5.51 13.44 12.89
C LYS A 19 6.86 13.17 12.22
N ILE A 20 6.96 13.46 10.92
CA ILE A 20 8.21 13.38 10.17
C ILE A 20 9.11 14.56 10.56
N MET A 21 10.39 14.27 10.80
CA MET A 21 11.44 15.24 11.08
C MET A 21 12.52 15.12 10.01
N SER A 22 12.97 16.26 9.47
CA SER A 22 14.09 16.27 8.53
C SER A 22 15.39 15.89 9.25
N PRO A 23 16.44 15.45 8.54
CA PRO A 23 17.74 15.15 9.15
C PRO A 23 18.34 16.36 9.88
N THR A 24 18.06 17.57 9.40
CA THR A 24 18.45 18.83 10.06
C THR A 24 17.75 19.00 11.40
N ASP A 25 16.44 18.74 11.46
CA ASP A 25 15.63 18.87 12.68
C ASP A 25 15.99 17.81 13.75
N LEU A 26 16.61 16.70 13.34
CA LEU A 26 17.13 15.68 14.25
C LEU A 26 18.40 16.13 15.01
N GLY A 27 18.98 17.29 14.66
CA GLY A 27 20.18 17.82 15.31
C GLY A 27 21.43 16.96 15.08
N LEU A 28 21.44 16.15 14.02
CA LEU A 28 22.52 15.20 13.74
C LEU A 28 23.83 15.89 13.32
N ALA A 29 23.74 17.10 12.76
CA ALA A 29 24.90 17.91 12.39
C ALA A 29 25.73 18.40 13.60
N ALA A 30 25.24 18.24 14.84
CA ALA A 30 25.87 18.76 16.05
C ALA A 30 26.46 17.66 16.98
N LYS A 31 26.41 16.39 16.58
CA LYS A 31 26.90 15.27 17.41
C LYS A 31 28.13 14.64 16.77
N GLU A 32 29.26 14.73 17.47
CA GLU A 32 30.59 14.25 17.04
C GLU A 32 30.61 12.77 16.59
N ASP A 33 29.71 11.94 17.14
CA ASP A 33 29.56 10.51 16.81
C ASP A 33 28.78 10.20 15.52
N TYR A 34 28.15 11.20 14.89
CA TYR A 34 27.41 11.01 13.63
C TYR A 34 28.17 11.45 12.38
N SER A 35 29.47 11.73 12.51
CA SER A 35 30.38 11.96 11.38
C SER A 35 30.39 10.81 10.35
N ALA A 36 29.94 9.60 10.74
CA ALA A 36 29.76 8.45 9.85
C ALA A 36 28.43 8.44 9.05
N LEU A 37 27.45 9.30 9.38
CA LEU A 37 26.24 9.49 8.56
C LEU A 37 26.41 10.52 7.44
N ASP A 38 27.52 11.27 7.45
CA ASP A 38 27.89 12.27 6.45
C ASP A 38 28.70 11.69 5.27
N GLU A 39 28.87 10.36 5.20
CA GLU A 39 29.72 9.73 4.17
C GLU A 39 29.19 9.88 2.74
N ILE A 40 27.91 10.22 2.55
CA ILE A 40 27.33 10.42 1.21
C ILE A 40 26.88 11.87 1.07
N PRO A 41 27.53 12.65 0.18
CA PRO A 41 27.14 14.03 -0.05
C PRO A 41 25.72 14.10 -0.64
N LEU A 42 24.75 14.39 0.22
CA LEU A 42 23.41 14.77 -0.21
C LEU A 42 23.52 16.16 -0.87
N ILE A 43 23.11 16.28 -2.14
CA ILE A 43 22.98 17.58 -2.80
C ILE A 43 21.81 18.33 -2.16
N LYS A 44 22.08 19.04 -1.07
CA LYS A 44 21.10 19.85 -0.35
C LYS A 44 20.95 21.20 -1.06
N ARG A 45 19.77 21.46 -1.63
CA ARG A 45 19.40 22.78 -2.15
C ARG A 45 18.26 23.34 -1.31
N SER A 46 18.54 24.40 -0.55
CA SER A 46 17.50 25.18 0.11
C SER A 46 17.05 26.32 -0.80
N ARG A 47 15.75 26.41 -1.07
CA ARG A 47 15.15 27.55 -1.77
C ARG A 47 13.95 28.06 -0.99
N VAL A 48 13.86 29.38 -0.83
CA VAL A 48 12.63 30.01 -0.35
C VAL A 48 11.68 30.12 -1.53
N ILE A 49 10.63 29.30 -1.53
CA ILE A 49 9.61 29.29 -2.58
C ILE A 49 8.57 30.36 -2.24
N ASN A 50 8.69 31.54 -2.87
CA ASN A 50 7.78 32.68 -2.61
C ASN A 50 6.43 32.58 -3.35
N LYS A 51 6.27 31.69 -4.35
CA LYS A 51 5.00 31.34 -5.02
C LYS A 51 5.03 29.93 -5.63
N ASP A 52 3.86 29.30 -5.64
CA ASP A 52 3.48 27.98 -6.21
C ASP A 52 4.54 26.87 -6.17
N TYR A 53 4.48 26.05 -5.12
CA TYR A 53 5.33 24.87 -4.98
C TYR A 53 5.04 23.80 -6.06
N VAL A 54 3.85 23.81 -6.66
CA VAL A 54 3.49 22.87 -7.75
C VAL A 54 4.28 23.19 -9.00
N TRP A 55 4.34 24.46 -9.41
CA TRP A 55 5.15 24.86 -10.55
C TRP A 55 6.64 24.52 -10.37
N ASN A 56 7.18 24.70 -9.16
CA ASN A 56 8.56 24.33 -8.86
C ASN A 56 8.76 22.81 -8.91
N TYR A 57 7.81 22.04 -8.40
CA TYR A 57 7.82 20.58 -8.48
C TYR A 57 7.85 20.12 -9.94
N GLU A 58 6.93 20.62 -10.77
CA GLU A 58 6.85 20.27 -12.20
C GLU A 58 8.12 20.66 -12.98
N THR A 59 8.71 21.81 -12.65
CA THR A 59 9.95 22.27 -13.29
C THR A 59 11.11 21.33 -12.95
N ILE A 60 11.28 20.99 -11.68
CA ILE A 60 12.34 20.06 -11.25
C ILE A 60 12.07 18.65 -11.79
N GLN A 61 10.82 18.21 -11.86
CA GLN A 61 10.46 16.93 -12.44
C GLN A 61 10.90 16.85 -13.92
N LYS A 62 10.65 17.91 -14.70
CA LYS A 62 11.12 18.01 -16.10
C LYS A 62 12.64 18.07 -16.22
N GLU A 63 13.32 18.77 -15.31
CA GLU A 63 14.79 18.78 -15.26
C GLU A 63 15.35 17.39 -14.97
N LEU A 64 14.74 16.65 -14.04
CA LEU A 64 15.15 15.28 -13.71
C LEU A 64 14.94 14.33 -14.89
N GLU A 65 13.81 14.45 -15.60
CA GLU A 65 13.48 13.68 -16.80
C GLU A 65 14.51 13.91 -17.91
N ALA A 66 14.83 15.18 -18.20
CA ALA A 66 15.80 15.54 -19.24
C ALA A 66 17.23 15.03 -18.95
N ASN A 67 17.55 14.70 -17.70
CA ASN A 67 18.86 14.18 -17.29
C ASN A 67 18.92 12.65 -17.25
N LEU A 68 17.81 11.94 -17.47
CA LEU A 68 17.82 10.49 -17.62
C LEU A 68 18.49 10.11 -18.94
N LYS A 69 19.33 9.08 -18.89
CA LYS A 69 19.93 8.48 -20.08
C LYS A 69 19.45 7.05 -20.19
N GLN A 70 18.83 6.73 -21.32
CA GLN A 70 18.49 5.36 -21.65
C GLN A 70 19.76 4.65 -22.14
N GLU A 71 20.13 3.54 -21.49
CA GLU A 71 21.34 2.79 -21.82
C GLU A 71 21.00 1.59 -22.73
N GLU A 72 20.07 0.74 -22.27
CA GLU A 72 19.56 -0.45 -22.95
C GLU A 72 18.03 -0.49 -22.78
N GLU A 73 17.33 -1.35 -23.52
CA GLU A 73 15.87 -1.45 -23.45
C GLU A 73 15.39 -1.72 -22.02
N GLY A 74 14.66 -0.76 -21.43
CA GLY A 74 14.17 -0.81 -20.05
C GLY A 74 15.16 -0.38 -18.95
N TYR A 75 16.40 -0.01 -19.28
CA TYR A 75 17.41 0.43 -18.30
C TYR A 75 17.80 1.89 -18.48
N TYR A 76 17.76 2.63 -17.36
CA TYR A 76 18.10 4.05 -17.31
C TYR A 76 19.23 4.31 -16.32
N SER A 77 20.13 5.22 -16.69
CA SER A 77 21.15 5.80 -15.80
C SER A 77 20.81 7.27 -15.51
N GLY A 78 21.17 7.76 -14.33
CA GLY A 78 20.87 9.12 -13.88
C GLY A 78 20.45 9.20 -12.42
N VAL A 79 19.71 10.25 -12.08
CA VAL A 79 19.18 10.49 -10.73
C VAL A 79 17.74 9.98 -10.64
N GLU A 80 17.47 9.04 -9.73
CA GLU A 80 16.13 8.45 -9.56
C GLU A 80 15.07 9.49 -9.18
N GLY A 81 15.46 10.52 -8.45
CA GLY A 81 14.59 11.62 -8.06
C GLY A 81 15.15 12.40 -6.88
N THR A 82 14.30 13.23 -6.29
CA THR A 82 14.64 14.08 -5.15
C THR A 82 13.59 13.94 -4.05
N VAL A 83 14.02 14.15 -2.80
CA VAL A 83 13.12 14.18 -1.64
C VAL A 83 13.06 15.60 -1.13
N TRP A 84 11.85 16.14 -1.00
CA TRP A 84 11.59 17.51 -0.60
C TRP A 84 10.98 17.52 0.79
N TYR A 85 11.47 18.43 1.63
CA TYR A 85 10.93 18.72 2.95
C TYR A 85 10.23 20.08 2.89
N LEU A 86 8.89 20.07 2.89
CA LEU A 86 8.08 21.27 2.91
C LEU A 86 7.77 21.65 4.35
N HIS A 87 8.42 22.71 4.82
CA HIS A 87 8.12 23.31 6.12
C HIS A 87 6.91 24.21 5.98
N LEU A 88 5.80 23.81 6.58
CA LEU A 88 4.56 24.58 6.59
C LEU A 88 4.59 25.66 7.68
N ILE A 89 3.79 26.71 7.50
CA ILE A 89 3.68 27.84 8.44
C ILE A 89 3.24 27.39 9.84
N ASP A 90 2.48 26.29 9.92
CA ASP A 90 2.02 25.69 11.18
C ASP A 90 3.07 24.80 11.88
N GLY A 91 4.31 24.78 11.37
CA GLY A 91 5.42 24.02 11.94
C GLY A 91 5.39 22.52 11.62
N ARG A 92 4.50 22.06 10.74
CA ARG A 92 4.57 20.70 10.17
C ARG A 92 5.63 20.62 9.07
N CYS A 93 6.18 19.42 8.89
CA CYS A 93 7.05 19.08 7.77
C CYS A 93 6.34 18.01 6.94
N LEU A 94 6.12 18.28 5.66
CA LEU A 94 5.68 17.28 4.70
C LEU A 94 6.88 16.79 3.91
N GLN A 95 7.00 15.46 3.77
CA GLN A 95 7.95 14.86 2.87
C GLN A 95 7.26 14.49 1.57
N ILE A 96 7.75 15.00 0.44
CA ILE A 96 7.28 14.59 -0.89
C ILE A 96 8.46 14.08 -1.71
N LYS A 97 8.22 13.07 -2.53
CA LYS A 97 9.19 12.57 -3.52
C LYS A 97 8.87 13.23 -4.85
N CYS A 98 9.88 13.74 -5.53
CA CYS A 98 9.77 14.28 -6.88
C CYS A 98 10.65 13.41 -7.78
N LYS A 99 10.03 12.58 -8.61
CA LYS A 99 10.71 11.66 -9.51
C LYS A 99 10.37 12.01 -10.97
N PRO A 100 11.29 11.80 -11.91
CA PRO A 100 10.97 11.87 -13.34
C PRO A 100 9.80 10.94 -13.69
N GLU A 101 9.00 11.32 -14.68
CA GLU A 101 7.83 10.56 -15.13
C GLU A 101 8.22 9.16 -15.63
N THR A 102 9.37 9.02 -16.31
CA THR A 102 9.86 7.71 -16.75
C THR A 102 10.18 6.81 -15.56
N ILE A 103 10.84 7.34 -14.52
CA ILE A 103 11.16 6.57 -13.31
C ILE A 103 9.88 6.24 -12.53
N GLU A 104 8.95 7.19 -12.42
CA GLU A 104 7.62 6.90 -11.85
C GLU A 104 6.93 5.79 -12.64
N THR A 105 6.94 5.85 -13.97
CA THR A 105 6.38 4.82 -14.83
C THR A 105 7.07 3.49 -14.65
N ILE A 106 8.38 3.42 -14.39
CA ILE A 106 9.08 2.18 -14.05
C ILE A 106 8.71 1.69 -12.66
N HIS A 107 8.59 2.55 -11.65
CA HIS A 107 8.15 2.15 -10.30
C HIS A 107 6.69 1.73 -10.29
N PHE A 108 5.86 2.43 -11.04
CA PHE A 108 4.49 2.06 -11.29
C PHE A 108 4.46 0.80 -12.13
N SER A 109 5.27 0.59 -13.16
CA SER A 109 5.29 -0.64 -13.95
C SER A 109 5.99 -1.79 -13.24
N ALA A 110 6.87 -1.56 -12.27
CA ALA A 110 7.45 -2.57 -11.37
C ALA A 110 6.53 -2.85 -10.17
N GLY A 111 5.63 -1.92 -9.84
CA GLY A 111 4.54 -2.08 -8.88
C GLY A 111 3.17 -2.43 -9.50
N ALA A 112 3.05 -2.38 -10.83
CA ALA A 112 1.86 -2.58 -11.68
C ALA A 112 2.13 -3.55 -12.83
N SER A 113 3.31 -4.15 -12.90
CA SER A 113 3.52 -5.50 -13.44
C SER A 113 3.09 -6.58 -12.43
N GLY A 114 2.67 -6.17 -11.23
CA GLY A 114 2.00 -7.02 -10.27
C GLY A 114 0.50 -6.95 -10.48
N LEU A 115 -0.16 -8.11 -10.50
CA LEU A 115 -1.59 -8.17 -10.20
C LEU A 115 -1.86 -7.38 -8.91
N ASN A 116 -2.77 -6.40 -8.97
CA ASN A 116 -3.15 -5.67 -7.78
C ASN A 116 -3.97 -6.61 -6.87
N LYS A 117 -3.58 -6.72 -5.59
CA LYS A 117 -4.30 -7.52 -4.58
C LYS A 117 -5.82 -7.28 -4.59
N ASN A 118 -6.25 -6.01 -4.70
CA ASN A 118 -7.67 -5.66 -4.68
C ASN A 118 -8.40 -6.15 -5.94
N VAL A 119 -7.72 -6.16 -7.09
CA VAL A 119 -8.27 -6.73 -8.34
C VAL A 119 -8.45 -8.22 -8.15
N VAL A 120 -7.44 -8.93 -7.65
CA VAL A 120 -7.53 -10.38 -7.38
C VAL A 120 -8.67 -10.69 -6.41
N ILE A 121 -8.82 -9.92 -5.33
CA ILE A 121 -9.92 -10.08 -4.37
C ILE A 121 -11.28 -9.85 -5.04
N ALA A 122 -11.41 -8.83 -5.89
CA ALA A 122 -12.64 -8.57 -6.63
C ALA A 122 -12.98 -9.73 -7.58
N THR A 123 -12.00 -10.21 -8.35
CA THR A 123 -12.15 -11.39 -9.22
C THR A 123 -12.56 -12.62 -8.40
N CYS A 124 -11.96 -12.83 -7.22
CA CYS A 124 -12.34 -13.93 -6.33
C CYS A 124 -13.81 -13.83 -5.88
N TRP A 125 -14.30 -12.65 -5.46
CA TRP A 125 -15.69 -12.47 -5.07
C TRP A 125 -16.66 -12.68 -6.23
N ASN A 126 -16.35 -12.13 -7.41
CA ASN A 126 -17.17 -12.33 -8.62
C ASN A 126 -17.22 -13.80 -9.04
N ALA A 127 -16.08 -14.49 -8.96
CA ALA A 127 -15.99 -15.91 -9.21
C ALA A 127 -16.87 -16.70 -8.23
N PHE A 128 -16.80 -16.35 -6.93
CA PHE A 128 -17.57 -16.98 -5.85
C PHE A 128 -19.09 -16.88 -6.04
N GLU A 129 -19.60 -15.91 -6.81
CA GLU A 129 -21.04 -15.82 -7.14
C GLU A 129 -21.51 -16.96 -8.07
N ASN A 130 -20.59 -17.59 -8.80
CA ASN A 130 -20.89 -18.55 -9.86
C ASN A 130 -20.41 -19.97 -9.56
N VAL A 131 -19.65 -20.16 -8.47
CA VAL A 131 -19.09 -21.48 -8.09
C VAL A 131 -19.29 -21.75 -6.60
N ASP A 132 -19.55 -23.00 -6.25
CA ASP A 132 -19.68 -23.43 -4.85
C ASP A 132 -18.32 -23.47 -4.12
N THR A 133 -17.23 -23.65 -4.87
CA THR A 133 -15.87 -23.72 -4.32
C THR A 133 -14.91 -22.94 -5.20
N LEU A 134 -14.29 -21.92 -4.61
CA LEU A 134 -13.29 -21.10 -5.27
C LEU A 134 -11.94 -21.79 -5.26
N THR A 135 -11.36 -22.00 -6.44
CA THR A 135 -10.03 -22.59 -6.60
C THR A 135 -9.05 -21.60 -7.20
N VAL A 136 -7.77 -21.77 -6.88
CA VAL A 136 -6.68 -20.94 -7.42
C VAL A 136 -6.63 -21.02 -8.95
N ASP A 137 -6.79 -22.22 -9.50
CA ASP A 137 -6.76 -22.42 -10.96
C ASP A 137 -7.92 -21.71 -11.67
N PHE A 138 -9.12 -21.73 -11.08
CA PHE A 138 -10.26 -21.01 -11.64
C PHE A 138 -10.03 -19.49 -11.65
N VAL A 139 -9.52 -18.94 -10.55
CA VAL A 139 -9.20 -17.50 -10.48
C VAL A 139 -8.07 -17.14 -11.44
N ARG A 140 -7.05 -18.00 -11.59
CA ARG A 140 -5.98 -17.79 -12.58
C ARG A 140 -6.51 -17.74 -14.00
N GLN A 141 -7.43 -18.65 -14.36
CA GLN A 141 -8.04 -18.65 -15.69
C GLN A 141 -8.76 -17.32 -15.98
N LEU A 142 -9.57 -16.84 -15.03
CA LEU A 142 -10.26 -15.55 -15.16
C LEU A 142 -9.28 -14.38 -15.30
N LEU A 143 -8.18 -14.39 -14.55
CA LEU A 143 -7.18 -13.33 -14.62
C LEU A 143 -6.39 -13.36 -15.94
N ILE A 144 -6.17 -14.53 -16.54
CA ILE A 144 -5.48 -14.63 -17.84
C ILE A 144 -6.34 -14.05 -18.98
N GLU A 145 -7.66 -13.97 -18.81
CA GLU A 145 -8.54 -13.30 -19.79
C GLU A 145 -8.30 -11.77 -19.84
N GLU A 146 -7.86 -11.18 -18.72
CA GLU A 146 -7.69 -9.72 -18.56
C GLU A 146 -6.23 -9.27 -18.51
N PHE A 147 -5.31 -10.18 -18.17
CA PHE A 147 -3.89 -9.89 -17.94
C PHE A 147 -3.00 -10.83 -18.75
N ALA A 148 -1.77 -10.38 -19.04
CA ALA A 148 -0.78 -11.21 -19.70
C ALA A 148 -0.47 -12.47 -18.85
N PRO A 149 -0.39 -13.68 -19.44
CA PRO A 149 -0.14 -14.91 -18.69
C PRO A 149 1.11 -14.84 -17.80
N GLU A 150 2.19 -14.22 -18.28
CA GLU A 150 3.45 -14.09 -17.56
C GLU A 150 3.28 -13.28 -16.26
N ILE A 151 2.38 -12.30 -16.27
CA ILE A 151 2.04 -11.50 -15.09
C ILE A 151 1.25 -12.34 -14.08
N VAL A 152 0.30 -13.16 -14.55
CA VAL A 152 -0.49 -14.05 -13.68
C VAL A 152 0.41 -15.10 -13.02
N GLU A 153 1.29 -15.73 -13.79
CA GLU A 153 2.23 -16.74 -13.29
C GLU A 153 3.23 -16.16 -12.28
N ALA A 154 3.77 -14.97 -12.56
CA ALA A 154 4.69 -14.28 -11.64
C ALA A 154 4.04 -13.95 -10.28
N ASN A 155 2.71 -13.88 -10.22
CA ASN A 155 1.95 -13.50 -9.02
C ASN A 155 1.16 -14.66 -8.38
N HIS A 156 1.48 -15.92 -8.66
CA HIS A 156 0.75 -17.08 -8.12
C HIS A 156 0.55 -17.04 -6.59
N TYR A 157 1.59 -16.72 -5.80
CA TYR A 157 1.47 -16.61 -4.34
C TYR A 157 0.50 -15.53 -3.87
N LEU A 158 0.38 -14.42 -4.62
CA LEU A 158 -0.62 -13.40 -4.31
C LEU A 158 -2.02 -13.93 -4.55
N ILE A 159 -2.21 -14.66 -5.65
CA ILE A 159 -3.50 -15.26 -6.03
C ILE A 159 -3.93 -16.28 -4.98
N GLU A 160 -3.04 -17.19 -4.58
CA GLU A 160 -3.29 -18.16 -3.50
C GLU A 160 -3.77 -17.47 -2.21
N ARG A 161 -3.02 -16.46 -1.75
CA ARG A 161 -3.38 -15.73 -0.52
C ARG A 161 -4.71 -14.99 -0.62
N CYS A 162 -5.07 -14.50 -1.79
CA CYS A 162 -6.35 -13.83 -2.01
C CYS A 162 -7.51 -14.83 -2.03
N VAL A 163 -7.32 -16.00 -2.64
CA VAL A 163 -8.29 -17.10 -2.62
C VAL A 163 -8.53 -17.56 -1.18
N ASP A 164 -7.47 -17.86 -0.43
CA ASP A 164 -7.56 -18.26 0.97
C ASP A 164 -8.30 -17.22 1.82
N PHE A 165 -7.98 -15.94 1.60
CA PHE A 165 -8.64 -14.84 2.28
C PHE A 165 -10.14 -14.78 1.96
N VAL A 166 -10.53 -14.82 0.68
CA VAL A 166 -11.94 -14.72 0.28
C VAL A 166 -12.74 -15.93 0.74
N THR A 167 -12.18 -17.14 0.60
CA THR A 167 -12.81 -18.37 1.09
C THR A 167 -13.02 -18.31 2.60
N GLY A 168 -12.00 -17.92 3.38
CA GLY A 168 -12.14 -17.77 4.82
C GLY A 168 -13.14 -16.69 5.26
N GLU A 169 -13.23 -15.58 4.51
CA GLU A 169 -14.23 -14.54 4.74
C GLU A 169 -15.66 -15.04 4.45
N ALA A 170 -15.84 -15.81 3.37
CA ALA A 170 -17.12 -16.40 3.01
C ALA A 170 -17.58 -17.46 4.02
N GLU A 171 -16.68 -18.36 4.43
CA GLU A 171 -16.96 -19.36 5.48
C GLU A 171 -17.33 -18.70 6.80
N PHE A 172 -16.59 -17.65 7.20
CA PHE A 172 -16.91 -16.90 8.40
C PHE A 172 -18.30 -16.25 8.32
N ARG A 173 -18.63 -15.65 7.17
CA ARG A 173 -19.95 -15.06 6.92
C ARG A 173 -21.06 -16.10 7.05
N ASN A 174 -20.91 -17.25 6.40
CA ASN A 174 -21.90 -18.33 6.45
C ASN A 174 -22.09 -18.84 7.88
N LYS A 175 -21.00 -19.08 8.62
CA LYS A 175 -21.06 -19.48 10.02
C LYS A 175 -21.80 -18.46 10.90
N VAL A 176 -21.58 -17.16 10.68
CA VAL A 176 -22.31 -16.11 11.40
C VAL A 176 -23.81 -16.16 11.09
N LEU A 177 -24.18 -16.32 9.82
CA LEU A 177 -25.58 -16.37 9.40
C LEU A 177 -26.29 -17.63 9.90
N ASP A 178 -25.63 -18.77 9.92
CA ASP A 178 -26.20 -20.03 10.41
C ASP A 178 -26.45 -19.98 11.92
N GLU A 179 -25.49 -19.49 12.70
CA GLU A 179 -25.67 -19.27 14.14
C GLU A 179 -26.77 -18.21 14.42
N TYR A 180 -26.86 -17.17 13.60
CA TYR A 180 -27.94 -16.18 13.72
C TYR A 180 -29.32 -16.78 13.41
N ARG A 181 -29.44 -17.56 12.33
CA ARG A 181 -30.70 -18.27 11.99
C ARG A 181 -31.10 -19.25 13.07
N ALA A 182 -30.15 -19.96 13.66
CA ALA A 182 -30.39 -20.90 14.76
C ALA A 182 -30.94 -20.21 16.04
N LEU A 183 -30.64 -18.92 16.24
CA LEU A 183 -31.22 -18.16 17.35
C LEU A 183 -32.72 -17.84 17.15
N GLY A 184 -33.21 -17.85 15.91
CA GLY A 184 -34.63 -17.58 15.59
C GLY A 184 -35.12 -16.18 16.01
N MET A 185 -34.21 -15.23 16.23
CA MET A 185 -34.50 -13.89 16.72
C MET A 185 -34.25 -12.84 15.64
N ASN A 186 -35.08 -11.79 15.61
CA ASN A 186 -34.86 -10.65 14.72
C ASN A 186 -33.93 -9.62 15.39
N ILE A 187 -32.78 -9.33 14.76
CA ILE A 187 -31.79 -8.34 15.25
C ILE A 187 -32.38 -6.92 15.42
N LEU A 188 -33.36 -6.53 14.59
CA LEU A 188 -33.99 -5.21 14.64
C LEU A 188 -34.89 -5.06 15.87
N LEU A 189 -35.45 -6.17 16.36
CA LEU A 189 -36.33 -6.19 17.54
C LEU A 189 -35.56 -6.52 18.82
N ASN A 190 -34.61 -7.46 18.76
CA ASN A 190 -33.98 -8.09 19.92
C ASN A 190 -32.44 -7.99 19.88
N LYS A 191 -31.92 -6.83 19.46
CA LYS A 191 -30.47 -6.61 19.27
C LYS A 191 -29.60 -7.11 20.42
N ARG A 192 -29.95 -6.77 21.67
CA ARG A 192 -29.14 -7.14 22.86
C ARG A 192 -29.05 -8.65 23.04
N GLU A 193 -30.16 -9.36 22.85
CA GLU A 193 -30.24 -10.80 23.06
C GLU A 193 -29.53 -11.58 21.95
N VAL A 194 -29.71 -11.14 20.69
CA VAL A 194 -28.97 -11.68 19.54
C VAL A 194 -27.46 -11.52 19.74
N MET A 195 -26.99 -10.30 20.07
CA MET A 195 -25.57 -10.04 20.26
C MET A 195 -24.97 -10.81 21.45
N ARG A 196 -25.76 -11.00 22.52
CA ARG A 196 -25.35 -11.82 23.67
C ARG A 196 -25.24 -13.29 23.29
N GLY A 197 -26.20 -13.83 22.53
CA GLY A 197 -26.18 -15.21 22.06
C GLY A 197 -24.96 -15.49 21.18
N LEU A 198 -24.67 -14.59 20.25
CA LEU A 198 -23.52 -14.72 19.34
C LEU A 198 -22.17 -14.50 20.03
N SER A 199 -22.10 -13.67 21.08
CA SER A 199 -20.84 -13.47 21.82
C SER A 199 -20.35 -14.73 22.55
N ALA A 200 -21.19 -15.75 22.72
CA ALA A 200 -20.78 -17.05 23.24
C ALA A 200 -20.11 -17.93 22.16
N LYS A 201 -20.32 -17.61 20.87
CA LYS A 201 -19.84 -18.40 19.71
C LYS A 201 -18.67 -17.75 18.99
N PHE A 202 -18.57 -16.43 19.09
CA PHE A 202 -17.55 -15.63 18.40
C PHE A 202 -16.69 -14.84 19.40
N PRO A 203 -15.36 -14.76 19.17
CA PRO A 203 -14.47 -13.96 20.00
C PRO A 203 -14.87 -12.48 20.07
N LYS A 204 -14.63 -11.85 21.21
CA LYS A 204 -14.94 -10.42 21.45
C LYS A 204 -14.39 -9.49 20.37
N GLY A 205 -13.19 -9.76 19.86
CA GLY A 205 -12.54 -8.97 18.80
C GLY A 205 -13.27 -9.01 17.46
N GLN A 206 -14.08 -10.03 17.20
CA GLN A 206 -14.82 -10.19 15.93
C GLN A 206 -16.26 -9.66 15.99
N MET A 207 -16.76 -9.30 17.17
CA MET A 207 -18.18 -8.97 17.37
C MET A 207 -18.66 -7.76 16.55
N LYS A 208 -17.78 -6.80 16.26
CA LYS A 208 -18.11 -5.67 15.37
C LYS A 208 -18.43 -6.16 13.95
N LYS A 209 -17.65 -7.11 13.46
CA LYS A 209 -17.81 -7.72 12.12
C LYS A 209 -19.06 -8.61 12.08
N VAL A 210 -19.28 -9.42 13.11
CA VAL A 210 -20.49 -10.24 13.30
C VAL A 210 -21.75 -9.38 13.21
N TYR A 211 -21.79 -8.26 13.95
CA TYR A 211 -22.92 -7.32 13.88
C TYR A 211 -23.14 -6.78 12.47
N SER A 212 -22.05 -6.36 11.79
CA SER A 212 -22.14 -5.80 10.43
C SER A 212 -22.71 -6.80 9.43
N ILE A 213 -22.33 -8.08 9.53
CA ILE A 213 -22.82 -9.15 8.66
C ILE A 213 -24.33 -9.39 8.84
N ILE A 214 -24.79 -9.39 10.09
CA ILE A 214 -26.20 -9.64 10.40
C ILE A 214 -27.05 -8.44 10.04
N ALA A 215 -26.57 -7.22 10.32
CA ALA A 215 -27.29 -5.99 10.00
C ALA A 215 -27.46 -5.78 8.49
N SER A 216 -26.57 -6.31 7.64
CA SER A 216 -26.74 -6.28 6.18
C SER A 216 -27.59 -7.43 5.63
N PHE A 217 -27.92 -8.43 6.45
CA PHE A 217 -28.80 -9.55 6.10
C PHE A 217 -30.26 -9.31 6.51
N ALA A 218 -30.48 -8.51 7.56
CA ALA A 218 -31.78 -8.27 8.18
C ALA A 218 -32.63 -7.17 7.52
#